data_AF-A0A2E5VMZ6-F1
#
_entry.id   AF-A0A2E5VMZ6-F1
#
_cell.length_a   1.000
_cell.length_b   1.000
_cell.length_c   1.000
_cell.angle_alpha   90.00
_cell.angle_beta   90.00
_cell.angle_gamma   90.00
#
_symmetry.space_group_name_H-M   'P 1'
#
loop_
_entity.id
_entity.type
_entity.pdbx_description
1 polymer ?
#
loop_
_entity_poly.entity_id
_entity_poly.type
_entity_poly.pdbx_seq_one_letter_code
_entity_poly.pdbx_strand_id
1 'polypeptide(L)'
;MAAVVATAIAAAGIPQANAQTYSIVDTGQTTFYDNTGTITAPTTGSAFYGQDAQYPGNQSSYTVAGDSLTVYDNNTGLTWQRSVDTDGDGDIDAADKLPLTGLQSHADSLNAQNYGGYSDWRMPTIKEQYSLIDFRGIDPSGYSGTDTSGLTPFIDTGAFDFAYGDTAAGERIIDSQYASSTLYVGNTGGDGGSTLFGVNFADGRIKGYGTGPQPGQSEDKEFFVQCVRGNPSYGINDLVDNGNQTITDNATGMMWSKADSGSGMNWQEALAWVQQKNDENYLGHNDWRLPGAKELQSIVDYSRAPSVTNSAAIDPVFDITAITDEGGKTDYPFFWTSTTHENMQGGKFGVYLAFGEGPGWMQPPFPPGAPYTLTDVHGAGSQRSDPKSGVLDTSSRFYLGTSGGVEMYGNGPQGDVIRIDNYARLVRTVVPNPCGLGGDAGCSRDDLDALYAVFGTSVPPTDALFDLNSDNVIDTADLTEWLSLAATENGHGSPYLRGDTDLDRDVDLTDYNALATNFNPSGTYGPYLWQDGNFDGDGNVDLSDYNSMTSNFKPLGYGAAPVPEPSSIVLVIAGLLAAAGCWRH
;
A
#
# COMPACT_ATOMS: atom_id res chain seq x y z
N MET A 1 -29.04 -7.20 -12.13
CA MET A 1 -28.50 -6.03 -11.43
C MET A 1 -27.25 -5.49 -12.12
N ALA A 2 -26.19 -6.27 -12.36
CA ALA A 2 -25.02 -5.83 -13.15
C ALA A 2 -25.37 -5.23 -14.54
N ALA A 3 -26.34 -5.83 -15.25
CA ALA A 3 -26.79 -5.30 -16.54
C ALA A 3 -27.49 -3.93 -16.42
N VAL A 4 -28.16 -3.63 -15.29
CA VAL A 4 -28.93 -2.40 -15.06
C VAL A 4 -27.98 -1.24 -14.73
N VAL A 5 -26.95 -1.51 -13.91
CA VAL A 5 -25.88 -0.54 -13.60
C VAL A 5 -25.10 -0.15 -14.86
N ALA A 6 -24.73 -1.14 -15.69
CA ALA A 6 -24.09 -0.89 -16.98
C ALA A 6 -24.99 -0.11 -17.97
N THR A 7 -26.33 -0.22 -17.87
CA THR A 7 -27.24 0.56 -18.73
C THR A 7 -27.41 2.01 -18.26
N ALA A 8 -27.29 2.27 -16.96
CA ALA A 8 -27.37 3.62 -16.39
C ALA A 8 -26.10 4.44 -16.72
N ILE A 9 -24.92 3.84 -16.56
CA ILE A 9 -23.62 4.45 -16.89
C ILE A 9 -23.52 4.77 -18.39
N ALA A 10 -23.98 3.86 -19.26
CA ALA A 10 -23.99 4.07 -20.71
C ALA A 10 -25.00 5.14 -21.17
N ALA A 11 -26.08 5.37 -20.43
CA ALA A 11 -27.10 6.37 -20.77
C ALA A 11 -26.69 7.81 -20.40
N ALA A 12 -25.79 7.97 -19.42
CA ALA A 12 -25.33 9.27 -18.93
C ALA A 12 -24.10 9.82 -19.71
N GLY A 13 -23.48 9.02 -20.60
CA GLY A 13 -22.31 9.47 -21.37
C GLY A 13 -21.06 9.73 -20.51
N ILE A 14 -21.05 9.21 -19.27
CA ILE A 14 -19.94 9.34 -18.33
C ILE A 14 -18.73 8.60 -18.93
N PRO A 15 -17.58 9.29 -19.13
CA PRO A 15 -16.36 8.61 -19.52
C PRO A 15 -15.98 7.61 -18.44
N GLN A 16 -15.89 6.32 -18.79
CA GLN A 16 -15.33 5.32 -17.88
C GLN A 16 -13.91 5.75 -17.53
N ALA A 17 -13.65 6.01 -16.24
CA ALA A 17 -12.30 5.91 -15.72
C ALA A 17 -11.77 4.52 -16.11
N ASN A 18 -10.49 4.42 -16.50
CA ASN A 18 -9.91 3.10 -16.73
C ASN A 18 -10.05 2.31 -15.43
N ALA A 19 -10.87 1.26 -15.47
CA ALA A 19 -11.02 0.32 -14.40
C ALA A 19 -9.64 -0.20 -13.99
N GLN A 20 -9.27 -0.06 -12.70
CA GLN A 20 -8.06 -0.63 -12.14
C GLN A 20 -7.99 -2.12 -12.50
N THR A 21 -6.83 -2.58 -12.94
CA THR A 21 -6.64 -3.98 -13.38
C THR A 21 -6.27 -4.90 -12.21
N TYR A 22 -5.76 -4.35 -11.11
CA TYR A 22 -5.56 -5.09 -9.87
C TYR A 22 -5.49 -4.18 -8.63
N SER A 23 -5.93 -4.71 -7.50
CA SER A 23 -5.80 -4.07 -6.20
C SER A 23 -4.54 -4.54 -5.49
N ILE A 24 -3.79 -3.62 -4.88
CA ILE A 24 -2.65 -3.95 -4.02
C ILE A 24 -3.21 -4.34 -2.64
N VAL A 25 -2.90 -5.55 -2.18
CA VAL A 25 -3.24 -6.02 -0.84
C VAL A 25 -2.43 -5.23 0.20
N ASP A 26 -3.05 -4.91 1.33
CA ASP A 26 -2.39 -4.29 2.47
C ASP A 26 -1.30 -5.20 3.06
N THR A 27 -0.36 -4.63 3.81
CA THR A 27 0.68 -5.40 4.50
C THR A 27 0.14 -6.16 5.71
N GLY A 28 -1.03 -5.76 6.23
CA GLY A 28 -1.64 -6.26 7.45
C GLY A 28 -1.10 -5.61 8.73
N GLN A 29 -0.13 -4.69 8.64
CA GLN A 29 0.52 -4.13 9.81
C GLN A 29 -0.39 -3.13 10.54
N THR A 30 -0.86 -3.52 11.73
CA THR A 30 -1.71 -2.66 12.59
C THR A 30 -0.97 -2.10 13.81
N THR A 31 0.27 -2.52 14.04
CA THR A 31 1.08 -2.11 15.19
C THR A 31 1.98 -0.93 14.82
N PHE A 32 2.10 0.05 15.72
CA PHE A 32 2.98 1.20 15.56
C PHE A 32 4.34 0.95 16.22
N TYR A 33 5.42 1.42 15.60
CA TYR A 33 6.78 1.19 16.09
C TYR A 33 7.61 2.47 16.13
N ASP A 34 8.55 2.53 17.06
CA ASP A 34 9.69 3.46 17.00
C ASP A 34 10.93 2.75 16.44
N ASN A 35 12.13 3.29 16.72
CA ASN A 35 13.41 2.72 16.34
C ASN A 35 13.78 1.42 17.08
N THR A 36 13.02 1.05 18.12
CA THR A 36 13.34 -0.03 19.06
C THR A 36 12.25 -1.08 19.18
N GLY A 37 10.98 -0.67 19.24
CA GLY A 37 9.86 -1.55 19.54
C GLY A 37 8.52 -0.87 19.36
N THR A 38 7.48 -1.48 19.93
CA THR A 38 6.09 -1.04 19.77
C THR A 38 5.81 0.25 20.54
N ILE A 39 5.03 1.16 19.95
CA ILE A 39 4.53 2.39 20.57
C ILE A 39 3.01 2.48 20.41
N THR A 40 2.39 3.42 21.13
CA THR A 40 1.01 3.83 20.87
C THR A 40 0.93 4.65 19.57
N ALA A 41 -0.24 4.68 18.94
CA ALA A 41 -0.48 5.44 17.71
C ALA A 41 0.04 6.89 17.82
N PRO A 42 1.05 7.28 17.02
CA PRO A 42 1.53 8.66 17.02
C PRO A 42 0.50 9.57 16.35
N THR A 43 0.42 10.82 16.83
CA THR A 43 -0.48 11.85 16.28
C THR A 43 0.21 12.63 15.17
N THR A 44 -0.57 13.27 14.29
CA THR A 44 -0.04 14.15 13.23
C THR A 44 0.98 15.16 13.79
N GLY A 45 2.10 15.35 13.09
CA GLY A 45 3.21 16.23 13.51
C GLY A 45 4.15 15.64 14.56
N SER A 46 3.86 14.46 15.12
CA SER A 46 4.76 13.79 16.06
C SER A 46 5.76 12.86 15.36
N ALA A 47 6.86 12.54 16.04
CA ALA A 47 7.84 11.58 15.57
C ALA A 47 7.16 10.24 15.24
N PHE A 48 7.59 9.63 14.14
CA PHE A 48 7.06 8.37 13.64
C PHE A 48 5.58 8.41 13.23
N TYR A 49 4.94 9.57 13.03
CA TYR A 49 3.64 9.62 12.36
C TYR A 49 3.79 9.36 10.85
N GLY A 50 2.87 8.57 10.29
CA GLY A 50 2.82 8.23 8.86
C GLY A 50 3.40 6.86 8.49
N GLN A 51 3.46 5.93 9.45
CA GLN A 51 3.84 4.53 9.22
C GLN A 51 2.68 3.76 8.57
N ASP A 52 2.94 2.51 8.21
CA ASP A 52 1.98 1.60 7.59
C ASP A 52 0.64 1.52 8.34
N ALA A 53 0.70 1.32 9.66
CA ALA A 53 -0.47 1.19 10.52
C ALA A 53 -1.38 2.44 10.59
N GLN A 54 -0.97 3.59 10.04
CA GLN A 54 -1.85 4.77 9.89
C GLN A 54 -2.66 4.77 8.60
N TYR A 55 -2.30 3.96 7.60
CA TYR A 55 -2.88 3.99 6.26
C TYR A 55 -3.38 2.60 5.87
N PRO A 56 -4.45 2.10 6.51
CA PRO A 56 -4.99 0.79 6.15
C PRO A 56 -5.45 0.80 4.69
N GLY A 57 -4.88 -0.10 3.88
CA GLY A 57 -5.33 -0.40 2.53
C GLY A 57 -6.26 -1.61 2.49
N ASN A 58 -6.29 -2.28 1.33
CA ASN A 58 -7.10 -3.48 1.09
C ASN A 58 -6.66 -4.67 1.97
N GLN A 59 -7.24 -4.79 3.17
CA GLN A 59 -6.93 -5.87 4.11
C GLN A 59 -7.10 -7.24 3.44
N SER A 60 -6.19 -8.18 3.71
CA SER A 60 -6.22 -9.52 3.14
C SER A 60 -7.59 -10.18 3.33
N SER A 61 -8.18 -10.67 2.24
CA SER A 61 -9.51 -11.28 2.26
C SER A 61 -9.50 -12.55 1.43
N TYR A 62 -9.70 -13.69 2.09
CA TYR A 62 -9.58 -15.01 1.48
C TYR A 62 -10.88 -15.80 1.60
N THR A 63 -11.19 -16.59 0.56
CA THR A 63 -12.28 -17.56 0.56
C THR A 63 -11.72 -18.95 0.25
N VAL A 64 -11.71 -19.79 1.27
CA VAL A 64 -11.32 -21.20 1.15
C VAL A 64 -12.46 -21.98 0.50
N ALA A 65 -12.16 -22.73 -0.57
CA ALA A 65 -13.14 -23.56 -1.25
C ALA A 65 -13.65 -24.71 -0.34
N GLY A 66 -14.87 -25.18 -0.59
CA GLY A 66 -15.49 -26.21 0.26
C GLY A 66 -14.79 -27.57 0.26
N ASP A 67 -13.94 -27.84 -0.74
CA ASP A 67 -13.08 -29.02 -0.82
C ASP A 67 -11.71 -28.82 -0.14
N SER A 68 -11.44 -27.62 0.38
CA SER A 68 -10.17 -27.20 1.00
C SER A 68 -8.95 -27.23 0.07
N LEU A 69 -9.10 -27.38 -1.24
CA LEU A 69 -7.96 -27.47 -2.16
C LEU A 69 -7.44 -26.09 -2.61
N THR A 70 -8.33 -25.10 -2.66
CA THR A 70 -8.01 -23.79 -3.23
C THR A 70 -8.44 -22.64 -2.35
N VAL A 71 -7.71 -21.52 -2.45
CA VAL A 71 -8.01 -20.25 -1.78
C VAL A 71 -8.23 -19.18 -2.83
N TYR A 72 -9.43 -18.59 -2.89
CA TYR A 72 -9.69 -17.40 -3.69
C TYR A 72 -9.32 -16.15 -2.89
N ASP A 73 -8.46 -15.31 -3.45
CA ASP A 73 -8.12 -14.00 -2.91
C ASP A 73 -9.10 -12.97 -3.47
N ASN A 74 -9.94 -12.43 -2.58
CA ASN A 74 -11.02 -11.52 -2.92
C ASN A 74 -10.52 -10.15 -3.39
N ASN A 75 -9.28 -9.77 -3.06
CA ASN A 75 -8.70 -8.50 -3.45
C ASN A 75 -8.01 -8.61 -4.82
N THR A 76 -7.22 -9.68 -5.01
CA THR A 76 -6.37 -9.80 -6.21
C THR A 76 -7.08 -10.48 -7.38
N GLY A 77 -8.18 -11.20 -7.13
CA GLY A 77 -8.85 -12.03 -8.13
C GLY A 77 -8.04 -13.27 -8.52
N LEU A 78 -7.02 -13.61 -7.75
CA LEU A 78 -6.21 -14.81 -7.91
C LEU A 78 -6.83 -15.97 -7.13
N THR A 79 -6.68 -17.19 -7.66
CA THR A 79 -6.97 -18.42 -6.90
C THR A 79 -5.68 -19.21 -6.76
N TRP A 80 -5.38 -19.61 -5.54
CA TRP A 80 -4.14 -20.28 -5.15
C TRP A 80 -4.39 -21.73 -4.76
N GLN A 81 -3.39 -22.59 -4.95
CA GLN A 81 -3.32 -23.82 -4.18
C GLN A 81 -3.30 -23.48 -2.69
N ARG A 82 -4.10 -24.19 -1.89
CA ARG A 82 -4.12 -23.98 -0.43
C ARG A 82 -2.86 -24.51 0.25
N SER A 83 -2.41 -25.69 -0.18
CA SER A 83 -1.23 -26.38 0.34
C SER A 83 -0.12 -26.48 -0.69
N VAL A 84 1.11 -26.57 -0.20
CA VAL A 84 2.31 -26.91 -0.98
C VAL A 84 2.73 -28.37 -0.82
N ASP A 85 1.93 -29.20 -0.16
CA ASP A 85 2.06 -30.66 -0.14
C ASP A 85 1.97 -31.18 -1.58
N THR A 86 3.12 -31.55 -2.16
CA THR A 86 3.24 -31.96 -3.56
C THR A 86 3.19 -33.47 -3.74
N ASP A 87 3.42 -34.26 -2.69
CA ASP A 87 3.39 -35.72 -2.74
C ASP A 87 2.07 -36.32 -2.20
N GLY A 88 1.25 -35.51 -1.52
CA GLY A 88 -0.10 -35.78 -1.08
C GLY A 88 -0.18 -36.63 0.17
N ASP A 89 0.87 -36.68 1.00
CA ASP A 89 0.90 -37.48 2.23
C ASP A 89 0.26 -36.78 3.44
N GLY A 90 -0.02 -35.48 3.32
CA GLY A 90 -0.68 -34.64 4.32
C GLY A 90 0.25 -33.91 5.28
N ASP A 91 1.56 -34.10 5.15
CA ASP A 91 2.59 -33.32 5.84
C ASP A 91 3.22 -32.31 4.86
N ILE A 92 3.82 -31.22 5.36
CA ILE A 92 4.59 -30.27 4.54
C ILE A 92 6.04 -30.30 5.05
N ASP A 93 6.95 -30.85 4.27
CA ASP A 93 8.35 -31.01 4.66
C ASP A 93 9.34 -30.84 3.49
N ALA A 94 10.56 -31.38 3.63
CA ALA A 94 11.58 -31.28 2.60
C ALA A 94 11.25 -32.06 1.32
N ALA A 95 10.43 -33.12 1.39
CA ALA A 95 10.03 -33.94 0.25
C ALA A 95 9.11 -33.20 -0.72
N ASP A 96 8.43 -32.15 -0.25
CA ASP A 96 7.55 -31.32 -1.08
C ASP A 96 8.26 -30.28 -1.94
N LYS A 97 9.57 -30.15 -1.74
CA LYS A 97 10.35 -29.15 -2.45
C LYS A 97 10.79 -29.69 -3.79
N LEU A 98 10.72 -28.83 -4.80
CA LEU A 98 11.10 -29.17 -6.16
C LEU A 98 12.25 -28.28 -6.63
N PRO A 99 13.19 -28.81 -7.43
CA PRO A 99 14.20 -28.00 -8.10
C PRO A 99 13.55 -27.18 -9.22
N LEU A 100 14.30 -26.21 -9.79
CA LEU A 100 13.83 -25.34 -10.87
C LEU A 100 13.20 -26.12 -12.04
N THR A 101 13.74 -27.30 -12.37
CA THR A 101 13.25 -28.16 -13.45
C THR A 101 11.90 -28.81 -13.17
N GLY A 102 11.51 -28.93 -11.89
CA GLY A 102 10.24 -29.51 -11.44
C GLY A 102 9.08 -28.51 -11.40
N LEU A 103 9.35 -27.20 -11.29
CA LEU A 103 8.33 -26.17 -11.03
C LEU A 103 7.20 -26.17 -12.07
N GLN A 104 7.53 -26.11 -13.35
CA GLN A 104 6.52 -26.11 -14.42
C GLN A 104 5.80 -27.47 -14.52
N SER A 105 6.51 -28.57 -14.27
CA SER A 105 5.93 -29.91 -14.30
C SER A 105 4.85 -30.09 -13.23
N HIS A 106 4.99 -29.43 -12.08
CA HIS A 106 3.97 -29.42 -11.02
C HIS A 106 2.68 -28.74 -11.51
N ALA A 107 2.78 -27.53 -12.06
CA ALA A 107 1.63 -26.84 -12.65
C ALA A 107 0.93 -27.68 -13.74
N ASP A 108 1.71 -28.30 -14.62
CA ASP A 108 1.18 -29.19 -15.67
C ASP A 108 0.46 -30.42 -15.08
N SER A 109 0.98 -30.96 -13.97
CA SER A 109 0.34 -32.07 -13.24
C SER A 109 -1.00 -31.67 -12.64
N LEU A 110 -1.07 -30.51 -11.95
CA LEU A 110 -2.33 -29.98 -11.42
C LEU A 110 -3.38 -29.79 -12.52
N ASN A 111 -2.94 -29.30 -13.68
CA ASN A 111 -3.80 -29.12 -14.84
C ASN A 111 -4.33 -30.43 -15.40
N ALA A 112 -3.47 -31.45 -15.52
CA ALA A 112 -3.88 -32.78 -15.97
C ALA A 112 -4.87 -33.45 -14.99
N GLN A 113 -4.75 -33.15 -13.70
CA GLN A 113 -5.62 -33.70 -12.64
C GLN A 113 -6.95 -32.95 -12.49
N ASN A 114 -7.12 -31.79 -13.14
CA ASN A 114 -8.19 -30.84 -12.84
C ASN A 114 -8.25 -30.49 -11.34
N TYR A 115 -7.09 -30.21 -10.73
CA TYR A 115 -6.98 -29.93 -9.30
C TYR A 115 -7.88 -28.76 -8.89
N GLY A 116 -8.70 -28.95 -7.85
CA GLY A 116 -9.71 -27.96 -7.42
C GLY A 116 -10.81 -27.69 -8.47
N GLY A 117 -10.98 -28.56 -9.47
CA GLY A 117 -11.89 -28.36 -10.60
C GLY A 117 -11.33 -27.48 -11.72
N TYR A 118 -10.02 -27.25 -11.75
CA TYR A 118 -9.37 -26.25 -12.60
C TYR A 118 -8.19 -26.83 -13.40
N SER A 119 -7.96 -26.29 -14.60
CA SER A 119 -6.95 -26.80 -15.56
C SER A 119 -6.07 -25.71 -16.19
N ASP A 120 -5.93 -24.57 -15.52
CA ASP A 120 -5.18 -23.38 -15.94
C ASP A 120 -4.24 -22.86 -14.83
N TRP A 121 -3.77 -23.76 -13.97
CA TRP A 121 -2.71 -23.52 -13.00
C TRP A 121 -1.39 -23.15 -13.67
N ARG A 122 -0.68 -22.20 -13.07
CA ARG A 122 0.64 -21.72 -13.47
C ARG A 122 1.49 -21.38 -12.25
N MET A 123 2.80 -21.26 -12.47
CA MET A 123 3.68 -20.65 -11.48
C MET A 123 3.32 -19.17 -11.28
N PRO A 124 3.32 -18.65 -10.05
CA PRO A 124 3.10 -17.23 -9.78
C PRO A 124 4.31 -16.42 -10.22
N THR A 125 4.10 -15.17 -10.60
CA THR A 125 5.17 -14.16 -10.62
C THR A 125 5.55 -13.77 -9.19
N ILE A 126 6.70 -13.11 -9.01
CA ILE A 126 7.08 -12.63 -7.67
C ILE A 126 6.11 -11.58 -7.12
N LYS A 127 5.52 -10.73 -7.97
CA LYS A 127 4.49 -9.76 -7.55
C LYS A 127 3.23 -10.46 -7.04
N GLU A 128 2.78 -11.51 -7.72
CA GLU A 128 1.66 -12.33 -7.27
C GLU A 128 1.99 -13.05 -5.96
N GLN A 129 3.13 -13.74 -5.87
CA GLN A 129 3.50 -14.48 -4.65
C GLN A 129 3.71 -13.55 -3.45
N TYR A 130 4.26 -12.35 -3.67
CA TYR A 130 4.44 -11.35 -2.62
C TYR A 130 3.12 -10.74 -2.13
N SER A 131 2.04 -10.80 -2.92
CA SER A 131 0.71 -10.35 -2.46
C SER A 131 0.22 -11.08 -1.21
N LEU A 132 0.67 -12.33 -1.02
CA LEU A 132 0.32 -13.17 0.13
C LEU A 132 1.07 -12.82 1.42
N ILE A 133 2.13 -12.01 1.37
CA ILE A 133 2.94 -11.72 2.56
C ILE A 133 2.12 -10.97 3.62
N ASP A 134 2.17 -11.41 4.86
CA ASP A 134 1.52 -10.77 6.01
C ASP A 134 2.60 -10.24 6.98
N PHE A 135 2.75 -8.93 7.05
CA PHE A 135 3.76 -8.26 7.88
C PHE A 135 3.41 -8.22 9.38
N ARG A 136 2.37 -8.94 9.81
CA ARG A 136 2.16 -9.33 11.21
C ARG A 136 3.02 -10.52 11.63
N GLY A 137 3.68 -11.19 10.69
CA GLY A 137 4.67 -12.23 10.95
C GLY A 137 5.88 -11.71 11.73
N ILE A 138 6.60 -12.62 12.40
CA ILE A 138 7.80 -12.30 13.20
C ILE A 138 8.96 -13.14 12.67
N ASP A 139 10.00 -12.48 12.16
CA ASP A 139 11.19 -13.15 11.62
C ASP A 139 11.94 -13.92 12.74
N PRO A 140 12.01 -15.27 12.66
CA PRO A 140 12.66 -16.11 13.65
C PRO A 140 14.16 -16.28 13.36
N SER A 141 14.75 -15.51 12.45
CA SER A 141 16.19 -15.54 12.15
C SER A 141 17.03 -15.38 13.42
N GLY A 142 17.85 -16.39 13.72
CA GLY A 142 18.67 -16.45 14.94
C GLY A 142 18.07 -17.31 16.05
N TYR A 143 16.84 -17.83 15.88
CA TYR A 143 16.30 -18.89 16.72
C TYR A 143 17.12 -20.18 16.53
N SER A 144 17.52 -20.80 17.63
CA SER A 144 18.35 -22.01 17.65
C SER A 144 17.60 -23.26 18.08
N GLY A 145 16.31 -23.15 18.39
CA GLY A 145 15.45 -24.28 18.72
C GLY A 145 14.81 -24.91 17.49
N THR A 146 14.10 -26.01 17.70
CA THR A 146 13.35 -26.75 16.67
C THR A 146 11.83 -26.67 16.87
N ASP A 147 11.36 -26.11 17.98
CA ASP A 147 9.93 -25.94 18.27
C ASP A 147 9.40 -24.69 17.57
N THR A 148 8.50 -24.90 16.61
CA THR A 148 7.92 -23.85 15.78
C THR A 148 6.53 -23.42 16.23
N SER A 149 5.96 -24.07 17.27
CA SER A 149 4.57 -23.85 17.71
C SER A 149 4.29 -22.43 18.25
N GLY A 150 5.34 -21.72 18.65
CA GLY A 150 5.26 -20.33 19.11
C GLY A 150 5.70 -19.29 18.07
N LEU A 151 6.01 -19.69 16.84
CA LEU A 151 6.44 -18.80 15.77
C LEU A 151 5.23 -18.33 14.95
N THR A 152 5.34 -17.15 14.34
CA THR A 152 4.28 -16.55 13.51
C THR A 152 4.84 -16.28 12.12
N PRO A 153 4.40 -17.02 11.08
CA PRO A 153 4.92 -16.83 9.73
C PRO A 153 4.30 -15.57 9.09
N PHE A 154 4.89 -15.14 7.99
CA PHE A 154 4.44 -14.00 7.20
C PHE A 154 3.38 -14.41 6.15
N ILE A 155 2.45 -15.29 6.52
CA ILE A 155 1.33 -15.73 5.68
C ILE A 155 0.13 -16.06 6.56
N ASP A 156 -1.09 -15.84 6.06
CA ASP A 156 -2.33 -16.16 6.78
C ASP A 156 -2.53 -17.69 6.84
N THR A 157 -2.16 -18.29 7.97
CA THR A 157 -2.30 -19.74 8.23
C THR A 157 -3.73 -20.19 8.49
N GLY A 158 -4.69 -19.26 8.59
CA GLY A 158 -6.11 -19.59 8.57
C GLY A 158 -6.59 -19.94 7.15
N ALA A 159 -5.99 -19.31 6.14
CA ALA A 159 -6.31 -19.53 4.73
C ALA A 159 -5.39 -20.58 4.10
N PHE A 160 -4.08 -20.50 4.33
CA PHE A 160 -3.05 -21.33 3.67
C PHE A 160 -2.41 -22.34 4.62
N ASP A 161 -2.10 -23.52 4.10
CA ASP A 161 -1.28 -24.48 4.82
C ASP A 161 0.19 -24.07 4.72
N PHE A 162 0.93 -24.17 5.82
CA PHE A 162 2.31 -23.68 5.90
C PHE A 162 3.15 -24.53 6.86
N ALA A 163 4.42 -24.74 6.50
CA ALA A 163 5.43 -25.26 7.39
C ALA A 163 6.74 -24.44 7.33
N TYR A 164 7.41 -24.39 8.47
CA TYR A 164 8.81 -23.99 8.58
C TYR A 164 9.71 -25.09 8.00
N GLY A 165 11.00 -24.79 7.79
CA GLY A 165 11.96 -25.79 7.27
C GLY A 165 12.08 -27.03 8.17
N ASP A 166 12.30 -28.18 7.54
CA ASP A 166 12.34 -29.49 8.18
C ASP A 166 13.68 -29.75 8.86
N THR A 167 13.70 -29.54 10.17
CA THR A 167 14.89 -29.79 10.99
C THR A 167 15.27 -31.28 11.10
N ALA A 168 14.35 -32.21 10.81
CA ALA A 168 14.64 -33.64 10.77
C ALA A 168 15.45 -34.02 9.52
N ALA A 169 15.20 -33.34 8.40
CA ALA A 169 16.03 -33.40 7.18
C ALA A 169 17.32 -32.57 7.26
N GLY A 170 17.57 -31.86 8.37
CA GLY A 170 18.77 -31.05 8.59
C GLY A 170 18.66 -29.60 8.09
N GLU A 171 17.44 -29.16 7.76
CA GLU A 171 17.17 -27.78 7.40
C GLU A 171 17.12 -26.87 8.65
N ARG A 172 17.27 -25.56 8.43
CA ARG A 172 16.93 -24.57 9.45
C ARG A 172 15.43 -24.28 9.36
N ILE A 173 14.83 -23.81 10.45
CA ILE A 173 13.40 -23.42 10.44
C ILE A 173 13.06 -22.37 9.36
N ILE A 174 14.02 -21.53 8.96
CA ILE A 174 13.83 -20.49 7.93
C ILE A 174 14.05 -21.00 6.52
N ASP A 175 14.37 -22.29 6.34
CA ASP A 175 14.54 -22.91 5.03
C ASP A 175 13.19 -23.26 4.40
N SER A 176 12.31 -22.27 4.28
CA SER A 176 10.95 -22.37 3.73
C SER A 176 10.79 -21.45 2.51
N GLN A 177 11.64 -21.63 1.51
CA GLN A 177 11.68 -20.78 0.32
C GLN A 177 10.66 -21.24 -0.72
N TYR A 178 9.81 -20.32 -1.17
CA TYR A 178 8.80 -20.53 -2.20
C TYR A 178 9.32 -20.00 -3.53
N ALA A 179 9.24 -20.80 -4.59
CA ALA A 179 9.69 -20.38 -5.91
C ALA A 179 8.62 -19.55 -6.62
N SER A 180 9.07 -18.53 -7.35
CA SER A 180 8.26 -17.84 -8.36
C SER A 180 8.79 -18.12 -9.77
N SER A 181 8.01 -17.74 -10.78
CA SER A 181 8.41 -17.74 -12.19
C SER A 181 9.31 -16.55 -12.58
N THR A 182 9.51 -15.58 -11.68
CA THR A 182 10.31 -14.39 -11.97
C THR A 182 11.79 -14.69 -11.77
N LEU A 183 12.52 -14.80 -12.88
CA LEU A 183 13.98 -14.97 -12.87
C LEU A 183 14.68 -13.62 -12.71
N TYR A 184 15.77 -13.59 -11.95
CA TYR A 184 16.63 -12.41 -11.92
C TYR A 184 17.45 -12.35 -13.21
N VAL A 185 17.40 -11.21 -13.88
CA VAL A 185 18.12 -11.01 -15.15
C VAL A 185 19.63 -10.87 -14.94
N GLY A 186 20.06 -10.45 -13.75
CA GLY A 186 21.46 -10.34 -13.35
C GLY A 186 22.05 -11.68 -12.90
N ASN A 187 23.09 -11.62 -12.08
CA ASN A 187 23.72 -12.80 -11.49
C ASN A 187 23.90 -12.55 -9.99
N THR A 188 23.47 -13.51 -9.17
CA THR A 188 23.77 -13.49 -7.74
C THR A 188 24.92 -14.43 -7.40
N GLY A 189 25.96 -13.91 -6.74
CA GLY A 189 26.99 -14.78 -6.15
C GLY A 189 27.81 -15.65 -7.11
N GLY A 190 27.78 -15.41 -8.43
CA GLY A 190 28.50 -16.22 -9.40
C GLY A 190 27.84 -17.55 -9.73
N ASP A 191 26.53 -17.68 -9.51
CA ASP A 191 25.71 -18.89 -9.73
C ASP A 191 25.52 -19.30 -11.21
N GLY A 192 26.25 -18.67 -12.13
CA GLY A 192 26.14 -18.92 -13.57
C GLY A 192 24.90 -18.30 -14.23
N GLY A 193 24.16 -17.43 -13.54
CA GLY A 193 22.97 -16.73 -14.08
C GLY A 193 21.68 -17.53 -13.96
N SER A 194 21.60 -18.46 -13.00
CA SER A 194 20.40 -19.25 -12.73
C SER A 194 19.86 -18.88 -11.36
N THR A 195 19.25 -17.70 -11.27
CA THR A 195 18.66 -17.15 -10.05
C THR A 195 17.16 -16.93 -10.27
N LEU A 196 16.33 -17.37 -9.34
CA LEU A 196 14.91 -16.99 -9.28
C LEU A 196 14.66 -16.07 -8.09
N PHE A 197 13.71 -15.14 -8.21
CA PHE A 197 13.15 -14.47 -7.05
C PHE A 197 12.14 -15.40 -6.38
N GLY A 198 12.25 -15.54 -5.06
CA GLY A 198 11.29 -16.28 -4.26
C GLY A 198 10.90 -15.51 -3.01
N VAL A 199 9.72 -15.82 -2.48
CA VAL A 199 9.29 -15.36 -1.16
C VAL A 199 9.63 -16.43 -0.13
N ASN A 200 10.02 -16.01 1.07
CA ASN A 200 10.17 -16.92 2.20
C ASN A 200 9.25 -16.46 3.32
N PHE A 201 8.10 -17.13 3.45
CA PHE A 201 7.10 -16.79 4.45
C PHE A 201 7.54 -17.12 5.89
N ALA A 202 8.62 -17.90 6.08
CA ALA A 202 9.19 -18.09 7.41
C ALA A 202 9.94 -16.84 7.91
N ASP A 203 10.61 -16.09 7.02
CA ASP A 203 11.43 -14.93 7.41
C ASP A 203 10.98 -13.59 6.81
N GLY A 204 9.92 -13.58 5.99
CA GLY A 204 9.23 -12.38 5.51
C GLY A 204 9.99 -11.58 4.45
N ARG A 205 10.65 -12.25 3.49
CA ARG A 205 11.55 -11.59 2.52
C ARG A 205 11.42 -12.10 1.09
N ILE A 206 11.72 -11.21 0.13
CA ILE A 206 12.04 -11.58 -1.26
C ILE A 206 13.57 -11.66 -1.41
N LYS A 207 14.07 -12.76 -1.95
CA LYS A 207 15.50 -12.92 -2.27
C LYS A 207 15.67 -13.51 -3.66
N GLY A 208 16.76 -13.15 -4.31
CA GLY A 208 17.34 -13.94 -5.39
C GLY A 208 17.94 -15.22 -4.82
N TYR A 209 17.46 -16.36 -5.31
CA TYR A 209 17.97 -17.67 -4.96
C TYR A 209 18.62 -18.31 -6.18
N GLY A 210 19.93 -18.54 -6.09
CA GLY A 210 20.62 -19.43 -7.02
C GLY A 210 19.97 -20.81 -7.00
N THR A 211 19.67 -21.35 -8.19
CA THR A 211 18.90 -22.59 -8.35
C THR A 211 19.78 -23.82 -8.49
N GLY A 212 21.06 -23.63 -8.85
CA GLY A 212 22.03 -24.73 -8.93
C GLY A 212 22.52 -25.19 -7.55
N PRO A 213 23.46 -26.16 -7.51
CA PRO A 213 23.96 -26.72 -6.28
C PRO A 213 24.69 -25.68 -5.44
N GLN A 214 24.38 -25.66 -4.14
CA GLN A 214 25.05 -24.78 -3.19
C GLN A 214 26.52 -25.24 -2.97
N PRO A 215 27.42 -24.35 -2.51
CA PRO A 215 28.80 -24.73 -2.23
C PRO A 215 28.89 -25.96 -1.31
N GLY A 216 29.48 -27.05 -1.83
CA GLY A 216 29.62 -28.31 -1.10
C GLY A 216 28.46 -29.30 -1.27
N GLN A 217 27.46 -28.98 -2.10
CA GLN A 217 26.35 -29.86 -2.47
C GLN A 217 26.47 -30.30 -3.94
N SER A 218 25.89 -31.45 -4.27
CA SER A 218 25.79 -31.98 -5.65
C SER A 218 24.43 -31.77 -6.28
N GLU A 219 23.39 -31.63 -5.47
CA GLU A 219 22.01 -31.48 -5.91
C GLU A 219 21.63 -30.02 -6.07
N ASP A 220 20.73 -29.75 -7.00
CA ASP A 220 20.15 -28.43 -7.21
C ASP A 220 19.39 -27.96 -5.97
N LYS A 221 19.25 -26.64 -5.81
CA LYS A 221 18.44 -26.10 -4.74
C LYS A 221 16.96 -26.33 -5.02
N GLU A 222 16.24 -26.79 -4.00
CA GLU A 222 14.81 -27.10 -4.06
C GLU A 222 13.99 -26.04 -3.29
N PHE A 223 12.72 -25.89 -3.70
CA PHE A 223 11.81 -24.85 -3.22
C PHE A 223 10.39 -25.40 -3.06
N PHE A 224 9.63 -24.85 -2.12
CA PHE A 224 8.19 -25.04 -2.11
C PHE A 224 7.55 -24.44 -3.36
N VAL A 225 6.52 -25.10 -3.88
CA VAL A 225 5.86 -24.74 -5.14
C VAL A 225 4.38 -24.54 -4.90
N GLN A 226 3.94 -23.28 -4.96
CA GLN A 226 2.54 -22.91 -4.82
C GLN A 226 2.02 -22.30 -6.12
N CYS A 227 1.23 -23.06 -6.88
CA CYS A 227 0.66 -22.59 -8.13
C CYS A 227 -0.55 -21.67 -7.91
N VAL A 228 -0.77 -20.82 -8.90
CA VAL A 228 -1.85 -19.82 -8.95
C VAL A 228 -2.59 -19.90 -10.28
N ARG A 229 -3.80 -19.36 -10.30
CA ARG A 229 -4.60 -19.09 -11.52
C ARG A 229 -5.40 -17.80 -11.34
N GLY A 230 -6.07 -17.35 -12.40
CA GLY A 230 -6.84 -16.10 -12.38
C GLY A 230 -5.96 -14.87 -12.61
N ASN A 231 -6.60 -13.70 -12.62
CA ASN A 231 -6.08 -12.35 -12.92
C ASN A 231 -4.67 -12.28 -13.57
N PRO A 232 -4.55 -12.48 -14.89
CA PRO A 232 -3.26 -12.37 -15.57
C PRO A 232 -2.69 -10.95 -15.63
N SER A 233 -3.47 -9.93 -15.23
CA SER A 233 -3.05 -8.53 -15.20
C SER A 233 -2.41 -8.12 -13.87
N TYR A 234 -2.46 -8.98 -12.84
CA TYR A 234 -1.90 -8.65 -11.53
C TYR A 234 -0.40 -8.36 -11.61
N GLY A 235 0.00 -7.17 -11.14
CA GLY A 235 1.40 -6.73 -11.13
C GLY A 235 1.91 -6.14 -12.46
N ILE A 236 1.05 -5.98 -13.47
CA ILE A 236 1.36 -5.27 -14.71
C ILE A 236 0.90 -3.82 -14.57
N ASN A 237 1.86 -2.90 -14.45
CA ASN A 237 1.57 -1.47 -14.31
C ASN A 237 1.07 -0.84 -15.64
N ASP A 238 0.26 0.21 -15.53
CA ASP A 238 -0.14 1.12 -16.62
C ASP A 238 0.29 2.55 -16.25
N LEU A 239 1.59 2.83 -16.42
CA LEU A 239 2.22 4.07 -15.97
C LEU A 239 2.04 5.21 -16.98
N VAL A 240 1.51 6.33 -16.49
CA VAL A 240 1.29 7.57 -17.24
C VAL A 240 2.04 8.71 -16.55
N ASP A 241 2.97 9.34 -17.28
CA ASP A 241 3.57 10.61 -16.87
C ASP A 241 2.55 11.74 -17.07
N ASN A 242 2.17 12.40 -15.99
CA ASN A 242 1.18 13.48 -16.01
C ASN A 242 1.77 14.82 -16.49
N GLY A 243 3.07 14.90 -16.77
CA GLY A 243 3.75 16.11 -17.22
C GLY A 243 3.91 17.18 -16.14
N ASN A 244 3.53 16.89 -14.90
CA ASN A 244 3.58 17.77 -13.74
C ASN A 244 4.50 17.22 -12.62
N GLN A 245 5.42 16.31 -12.98
CA GLN A 245 6.31 15.58 -12.06
C GLN A 245 5.61 14.53 -11.17
N THR A 246 4.37 14.16 -11.48
CA THR A 246 3.74 12.95 -10.94
C THR A 246 3.55 11.89 -12.02
N ILE A 247 3.49 10.64 -11.60
CA ILE A 247 3.23 9.47 -12.45
C ILE A 247 2.03 8.75 -11.87
N THR A 248 1.02 8.48 -12.68
CA THR A 248 -0.14 7.68 -12.29
C THR A 248 0.04 6.26 -12.82
N ASP A 249 -0.16 5.27 -11.97
CA ASP A 249 -0.37 3.89 -12.37
C ASP A 249 -1.88 3.60 -12.43
N ASN A 250 -2.47 3.63 -13.63
CA ASN A 250 -3.91 3.37 -13.76
C ASN A 250 -4.27 1.93 -13.39
N ALA A 251 -3.31 1.00 -13.41
CA ALA A 251 -3.55 -0.39 -13.05
C ALA A 251 -3.92 -0.54 -11.56
N THR A 252 -3.36 0.31 -10.70
CA THR A 252 -3.51 0.27 -9.24
C THR A 252 -4.23 1.48 -8.65
N GLY A 253 -4.43 2.54 -9.44
CA GLY A 253 -4.93 3.82 -8.96
C GLY A 253 -3.94 4.57 -8.08
N MET A 254 -2.66 4.20 -8.08
CA MET A 254 -1.64 4.91 -7.30
C MET A 254 -1.01 6.04 -8.10
N MET A 255 -0.72 7.16 -7.45
CA MET A 255 0.09 8.25 -8.00
C MET A 255 1.38 8.40 -7.21
N TRP A 256 2.47 8.61 -7.93
CA TRP A 256 3.82 8.65 -7.40
C TRP A 256 4.49 9.97 -7.72
N SER A 257 5.38 10.43 -6.83
CA SER A 257 6.33 11.46 -7.22
C SER A 257 7.29 10.90 -8.27
N LYS A 258 7.58 11.68 -9.32
CA LYS A 258 8.52 11.27 -10.37
C LYS A 258 9.96 11.22 -9.90
N ALA A 259 10.37 12.15 -9.04
CA ALA A 259 11.67 12.14 -8.36
C ALA A 259 11.59 11.41 -7.01
N ASP A 260 12.73 10.88 -6.57
CA ASP A 260 12.94 10.39 -5.21
C ASP A 260 13.41 11.51 -4.25
N SER A 261 13.75 11.14 -3.02
CA SER A 261 14.25 12.06 -1.99
C SER A 261 15.58 12.74 -2.32
N GLY A 262 16.33 12.28 -3.33
CA GLY A 262 17.64 12.82 -3.73
C GLY A 262 18.80 12.49 -2.78
N SER A 263 18.51 12.08 -1.55
CA SER A 263 19.48 11.61 -0.57
C SER A 263 18.86 10.57 0.37
N GLY A 264 19.71 9.71 0.94
CA GLY A 264 19.33 8.76 1.98
C GLY A 264 19.02 9.47 3.31
N MET A 265 18.15 8.85 4.10
CA MET A 265 17.73 9.30 5.42
C MET A 265 17.34 8.12 6.28
N ASN A 266 17.42 8.24 7.60
CA ASN A 266 16.96 7.16 8.46
C ASN A 266 15.43 7.06 8.42
N TRP A 267 14.87 5.98 8.97
CA TRP A 267 13.45 5.69 8.81
C TRP A 267 12.54 6.76 9.46
N GLN A 268 12.92 7.28 10.64
CA GLN A 268 12.19 8.36 11.30
C GLN A 268 12.20 9.65 10.47
N GLU A 269 13.35 9.97 9.85
CA GLU A 269 13.51 11.12 8.97
C GLU A 269 12.72 10.97 7.68
N ALA A 270 12.60 9.76 7.12
CA ALA A 270 11.75 9.48 5.96
C ALA A 270 10.28 9.81 6.25
N LEU A 271 9.76 9.39 7.40
CA LEU A 271 8.40 9.72 7.82
C LEU A 271 8.20 11.23 8.03
N ALA A 272 9.18 11.91 8.62
CA ALA A 272 9.13 13.36 8.81
C ALA A 272 9.23 14.12 7.47
N TRP A 273 10.02 13.62 6.52
CA TRP A 273 10.15 14.20 5.19
C TRP A 273 8.83 14.18 4.43
N VAL A 274 8.04 13.09 4.52
CA VAL A 274 6.70 13.06 3.94
C VAL A 274 5.79 14.14 4.54
N GLN A 275 5.78 14.29 5.87
CA GLN A 275 4.99 15.34 6.52
C GLN A 275 5.38 16.73 6.04
N GLN A 276 6.68 16.99 5.88
CA GLN A 276 7.17 18.24 5.31
C GLN A 276 6.66 18.45 3.88
N LYS A 277 6.67 17.41 3.03
CA LYS A 277 6.17 17.50 1.64
C LYS A 277 4.68 17.82 1.59
N ASN A 278 3.92 17.32 2.56
CA ASN A 278 2.50 17.64 2.69
C ASN A 278 2.27 19.08 3.13
N ASP A 279 3.03 19.58 4.10
CA ASP A 279 2.97 20.99 4.53
C ASP A 279 3.34 21.96 3.39
N GLU A 280 4.23 21.53 2.49
CA GLU A 280 4.66 22.28 1.30
C GLU A 280 3.63 22.24 0.15
N ASN A 281 2.54 21.47 0.28
CA ASN A 281 1.63 21.13 -0.82
C ASN A 281 2.40 20.66 -2.08
N TYR A 282 3.39 19.80 -1.87
CA TYR A 282 4.36 19.41 -2.88
C TYR A 282 3.65 18.80 -4.10
N LEU A 283 3.99 19.32 -5.29
CA LEU A 283 3.36 18.95 -6.57
C LEU A 283 1.82 19.14 -6.60
N GLY A 284 1.30 20.03 -5.75
CA GLY A 284 -0.14 20.31 -5.67
C GLY A 284 -0.92 19.36 -4.77
N HIS A 285 -0.23 18.52 -3.98
CA HIS A 285 -0.84 17.52 -3.11
C HIS A 285 -0.27 17.60 -1.69
N ASN A 286 -1.10 17.25 -0.71
CA ASN A 286 -0.79 17.30 0.73
C ASN A 286 -1.18 16.01 1.48
N ASP A 287 -1.44 14.94 0.72
CA ASP A 287 -1.85 13.61 1.16
C ASP A 287 -0.80 12.55 0.74
N TRP A 288 0.44 12.98 0.50
CA TRP A 288 1.53 12.04 0.25
C TRP A 288 1.80 11.17 1.48
N ARG A 289 2.22 9.95 1.21
CA ARG A 289 2.63 8.96 2.20
C ARG A 289 3.92 8.27 1.78
N LEU A 290 4.61 7.68 2.75
CA LEU A 290 5.68 6.71 2.48
C LEU A 290 4.96 5.40 2.12
N PRO A 291 5.32 4.73 1.00
CA PRO A 291 4.61 3.54 0.54
C PRO A 291 4.79 2.39 1.53
N GLY A 292 3.75 1.57 1.69
CA GLY A 292 3.88 0.26 2.30
C GLY A 292 4.71 -0.68 1.42
N ALA A 293 5.16 -1.80 1.99
CA ALA A 293 6.07 -2.72 1.31
C ALA A 293 5.54 -3.28 -0.01
N LYS A 294 4.26 -3.65 -0.05
CA LYS A 294 3.61 -4.19 -1.26
C LYS A 294 3.40 -3.12 -2.34
N GLU A 295 3.17 -1.88 -1.95
CA GLU A 295 3.00 -0.77 -2.88
C GLU A 295 4.32 -0.39 -3.54
N LEU A 296 5.39 -0.28 -2.76
CA LEU A 296 6.71 0.00 -3.31
C LEU A 296 7.18 -1.14 -4.22
N GLN A 297 6.87 -2.39 -3.86
CA GLN A 297 7.18 -3.56 -4.69
C GLN A 297 6.38 -3.55 -6.01
N SER A 298 5.19 -2.95 -6.03
CA SER A 298 4.34 -2.91 -7.23
C SER A 298 4.97 -2.16 -8.40
N ILE A 299 5.89 -1.22 -8.16
CA ILE A 299 6.60 -0.45 -9.20
C ILE A 299 8.00 -1.00 -9.53
N VAL A 300 8.41 -2.12 -8.93
CA VAL A 300 9.67 -2.79 -9.28
C VAL A 300 9.54 -3.42 -10.67
N ASP A 301 10.53 -3.15 -11.53
CA ASP A 301 10.68 -3.79 -12.83
C ASP A 301 11.76 -4.87 -12.76
N TYR A 302 11.31 -6.12 -12.56
CA TYR A 302 12.17 -7.30 -12.46
C TYR A 302 12.85 -7.70 -13.80
N SER A 303 12.53 -7.03 -14.91
CA SER A 303 13.25 -7.24 -16.18
C SER A 303 14.55 -6.42 -16.25
N ARG A 304 14.84 -5.60 -15.23
CA ARG A 304 15.97 -4.68 -15.20
C ARG A 304 16.88 -4.95 -14.01
N ALA A 305 18.17 -4.76 -14.25
CA ALA A 305 19.20 -4.79 -13.23
C ALA A 305 20.38 -3.91 -13.65
N PRO A 306 21.14 -3.34 -12.71
CA PRO A 306 22.30 -2.50 -13.02
C PRO A 306 23.32 -3.20 -13.92
N SER A 307 23.65 -4.45 -13.59
CA SER A 307 24.65 -5.26 -14.30
C SER A 307 24.26 -5.68 -15.74
N VAL A 308 22.98 -5.56 -16.11
CA VAL A 308 22.45 -6.02 -17.40
C VAL A 308 21.97 -4.84 -18.26
N THR A 309 21.19 -3.96 -17.65
CA THR A 309 20.51 -2.86 -18.33
C THR A 309 21.18 -1.52 -18.13
N ASN A 310 22.20 -1.43 -17.27
CA ASN A 310 22.80 -0.17 -16.81
C ASN A 310 21.73 0.81 -16.28
N SER A 311 20.72 0.28 -15.59
CA SER A 311 19.64 1.03 -14.98
C SER A 311 19.10 0.33 -13.75
N ALA A 312 18.38 1.08 -12.91
CA ALA A 312 17.66 0.55 -11.77
C ALA A 312 16.52 -0.41 -12.19
N ALA A 313 16.07 -1.22 -11.23
CA ALA A 313 14.91 -2.10 -11.34
C ALA A 313 13.57 -1.33 -11.24
N ILE A 314 13.38 -0.31 -12.07
CA ILE A 314 12.17 0.52 -12.15
C ILE A 314 11.96 1.01 -13.59
N ASP A 315 10.71 1.31 -13.95
CA ASP A 315 10.40 1.88 -15.26
C ASP A 315 11.11 3.25 -15.47
N PRO A 316 11.72 3.51 -16.65
CA PRO A 316 12.41 4.77 -16.95
C PRO A 316 11.55 6.04 -16.91
N VAL A 317 10.23 5.93 -16.78
CA VAL A 317 9.36 7.08 -16.52
C VAL A 317 9.68 7.74 -15.17
N PHE A 318 10.23 6.98 -14.22
CA PHE A 318 10.69 7.49 -12.92
C PHE A 318 12.11 8.03 -13.00
N ASP A 319 12.34 9.17 -12.34
CA ASP A 319 13.69 9.65 -12.07
C ASP A 319 14.22 8.96 -10.81
N ILE A 320 15.42 8.40 -10.86
CA ILE A 320 16.06 7.73 -9.73
C ILE A 320 17.50 8.20 -9.54
N THR A 321 17.84 8.54 -8.31
CA THR A 321 19.17 8.99 -7.92
C THR A 321 20.16 7.83 -7.99
N ALA A 322 21.25 8.02 -8.73
CA ALA A 322 22.36 7.07 -8.73
C ALA A 322 23.25 7.32 -7.50
N ILE A 323 23.77 6.24 -6.93
CA ILE A 323 24.70 6.26 -5.80
C ILE A 323 26.05 5.67 -6.20
N THR A 324 27.06 5.92 -5.37
CA THR A 324 28.28 5.12 -5.36
C THR A 324 28.13 4.04 -4.29
N ASP A 325 28.15 2.78 -4.69
CA ASP A 325 28.04 1.64 -3.78
C ASP A 325 29.28 1.52 -2.87
N GLU A 326 29.22 0.55 -1.96
CA GLU A 326 30.29 0.25 -1.02
C GLU A 326 31.58 -0.26 -1.71
N GLY A 327 31.49 -0.65 -2.99
CA GLY A 327 32.59 -1.07 -3.86
C GLY A 327 33.18 0.07 -4.71
N GLY A 328 32.64 1.29 -4.61
CA GLY A 328 33.08 2.45 -5.39
C GLY A 328 32.52 2.50 -6.82
N LYS A 329 31.47 1.73 -7.15
CA LYS A 329 30.82 1.67 -8.45
C LYS A 329 29.50 2.42 -8.44
N THR A 330 29.03 2.82 -9.62
CA THR A 330 27.68 3.37 -9.78
C THR A 330 26.64 2.28 -9.59
N ASP A 331 25.68 2.52 -8.70
CA ASP A 331 24.54 1.65 -8.43
C ASP A 331 23.31 2.52 -8.05
N TYR A 332 22.24 1.91 -7.57
CA TYR A 332 21.01 2.58 -7.16
C TYR A 332 20.62 2.22 -5.72
N PRO A 333 19.91 3.13 -5.03
CA PRO A 333 19.71 2.99 -3.60
C PRO A 333 18.64 1.97 -3.22
N PHE A 334 18.61 1.69 -1.92
CA PHE A 334 17.47 1.05 -1.29
C PHE A 334 16.44 2.11 -0.94
N PHE A 335 15.17 1.75 -0.98
CA PHE A 335 14.07 2.65 -0.66
C PHE A 335 13.31 2.16 0.56
N TRP A 336 13.14 3.05 1.53
CA TRP A 336 12.32 2.82 2.69
C TRP A 336 10.86 2.64 2.31
N THR A 337 10.22 1.75 3.06
CA THR A 337 8.77 1.64 3.15
C THR A 337 8.31 2.14 4.51
N SER A 338 7.01 2.38 4.66
CA SER A 338 6.38 2.66 5.95
C SER A 338 6.22 1.41 6.83
N THR A 339 6.54 0.22 6.30
CA THR A 339 6.36 -1.08 6.93
C THR A 339 7.56 -1.45 7.83
N THR A 340 7.26 -1.86 9.06
CA THR A 340 8.24 -2.45 9.98
C THR A 340 8.44 -3.94 9.66
N HIS A 341 9.69 -4.40 9.66
CA HIS A 341 10.02 -5.82 9.62
C HIS A 341 10.31 -6.30 11.05
N GLU A 342 9.30 -6.83 11.73
CA GLU A 342 9.47 -7.33 13.09
C GLU A 342 10.25 -8.66 13.09
N ASN A 343 11.15 -8.79 14.05
CA ASN A 343 11.86 -10.03 14.32
C ASN A 343 11.83 -10.33 15.82
N MET A 344 12.43 -11.44 16.24
CA MET A 344 12.48 -11.83 17.65
C MET A 344 13.14 -10.81 18.61
N GLN A 345 13.76 -9.73 18.10
CA GLN A 345 14.33 -8.63 18.87
C GLN A 345 13.45 -7.36 18.87
N GLY A 346 12.24 -7.45 18.31
CA GLY A 346 11.25 -6.36 18.18
C GLY A 346 11.33 -5.62 16.83
N GLY A 347 10.58 -4.52 16.72
CA GLY A 347 10.43 -3.71 15.50
C GLY A 347 11.59 -2.76 15.15
N LYS A 348 12.85 -3.20 15.37
CA LYS A 348 14.07 -2.38 15.13
C LYS A 348 14.38 -2.16 13.65
N PHE A 349 13.80 -2.97 12.77
CA PHE A 349 14.12 -2.99 11.35
C PHE A 349 12.93 -2.48 10.53
N GLY A 350 13.20 -1.63 9.54
CA GLY A 350 12.24 -1.22 8.53
C GLY A 350 12.40 -2.08 7.28
N VAL A 351 11.32 -2.29 6.53
CA VAL A 351 11.39 -2.95 5.22
C VAL A 351 11.93 -1.96 4.18
N TYR A 352 12.83 -2.43 3.32
CA TYR A 352 13.26 -1.71 2.13
C TYR A 352 13.16 -2.58 0.87
N LEU A 353 13.04 -1.92 -0.28
CA LEU A 353 13.18 -2.52 -1.61
C LEU A 353 14.47 -2.03 -2.26
N ALA A 354 15.26 -2.94 -2.84
CA ALA A 354 16.48 -2.60 -3.55
C ALA A 354 16.19 -2.32 -5.02
N PHE A 355 16.38 -1.07 -5.47
CA PHE A 355 16.26 -0.73 -6.89
C PHE A 355 17.61 -0.85 -7.64
N GLY A 356 18.71 -0.88 -6.90
CA GLY A 356 20.04 -1.30 -7.36
C GLY A 356 20.32 -2.76 -7.03
N GLU A 357 21.60 -3.17 -7.05
CA GLU A 357 22.00 -4.51 -6.61
C GLU A 357 21.54 -4.76 -5.15
N GLY A 358 21.42 -6.03 -4.76
CA GLY A 358 21.16 -6.43 -3.37
C GLY A 358 22.42 -6.96 -2.70
N PRO A 359 23.39 -6.09 -2.36
CA PRO A 359 24.74 -6.52 -2.00
C PRO A 359 24.85 -7.09 -0.59
N GLY A 360 25.82 -7.98 -0.44
CA GLY A 360 26.30 -8.53 0.82
C GLY A 360 27.81 -8.68 0.82
N TRP A 361 28.42 -8.50 1.99
CA TRP A 361 29.81 -8.79 2.25
C TRP A 361 29.98 -10.29 2.47
N MET A 362 30.29 -11.00 1.38
CA MET A 362 30.49 -12.44 1.41
C MET A 362 31.94 -12.78 1.78
N GLN A 363 32.12 -13.68 2.73
CA GLN A 363 33.44 -14.25 3.04
C GLN A 363 33.59 -15.61 2.36
N PRO A 364 34.63 -15.83 1.52
CA PRO A 364 34.90 -17.16 0.97
C PRO A 364 35.18 -18.16 2.10
N PRO A 365 34.69 -19.40 2.01
CA PRO A 365 34.95 -20.42 3.04
C PRO A 365 36.42 -20.86 3.08
N PHE A 366 37.15 -20.70 1.97
CA PHE A 366 38.55 -21.09 1.85
C PHE A 366 39.39 -20.04 1.11
N PRO A 367 40.60 -19.69 1.61
CA PRO A 367 41.14 -20.09 2.91
C PRO A 367 40.35 -19.47 4.08
N PRO A 368 40.33 -20.10 5.27
CA PRO A 368 39.69 -19.50 6.45
C PRO A 368 40.26 -18.11 6.74
N GLY A 369 39.38 -17.13 6.95
CA GLY A 369 39.78 -15.73 7.15
C GLY A 369 40.10 -14.98 5.85
N ALA A 370 39.68 -15.49 4.69
CA ALA A 370 39.70 -14.73 3.43
C ALA A 370 38.98 -13.37 3.60
N PRO A 371 39.39 -12.32 2.86
CA PRO A 371 38.73 -11.03 2.95
C PRO A 371 37.29 -11.12 2.44
N TYR A 372 36.42 -10.29 3.04
CA TYR A 372 35.08 -10.08 2.52
C TYR A 372 35.12 -9.49 1.11
N THR A 373 34.17 -9.92 0.27
CA THR A 373 33.97 -9.43 -1.09
C THR A 373 32.53 -8.95 -1.22
N LEU A 374 32.36 -7.73 -1.71
CA LEU A 374 31.05 -7.20 -2.03
C LEU A 374 30.47 -7.97 -3.22
N THR A 375 29.30 -8.53 -3.03
CA THR A 375 28.65 -9.43 -3.99
C THR A 375 27.16 -9.11 -4.03
N ASP A 376 26.58 -9.00 -5.22
CA ASP A 376 25.12 -9.02 -5.35
C ASP A 376 24.62 -10.41 -4.94
N VAL A 377 23.94 -10.49 -3.79
CA VAL A 377 23.51 -11.76 -3.19
C VAL A 377 22.01 -11.95 -3.22
N HIS A 378 21.25 -10.86 -3.44
CA HIS A 378 19.78 -10.90 -3.48
C HIS A 378 19.19 -10.39 -4.79
N GLY A 379 19.93 -9.62 -5.59
CA GLY A 379 19.46 -9.07 -6.85
C GLY A 379 18.65 -7.78 -6.73
N ALA A 380 18.64 -7.01 -7.81
CA ALA A 380 17.81 -5.82 -7.96
C ALA A 380 16.32 -6.18 -8.03
N GLY A 381 15.52 -5.55 -7.17
CA GLY A 381 14.11 -5.89 -6.92
C GLY A 381 13.88 -6.75 -5.67
N SER A 382 14.95 -7.11 -4.94
CA SER A 382 14.82 -7.80 -3.65
C SER A 382 14.21 -6.93 -2.57
N GLN A 383 13.53 -7.57 -1.63
CA GLN A 383 13.00 -6.94 -0.43
C GLN A 383 13.74 -7.49 0.78
N ARG A 384 14.32 -6.58 1.56
CA ARG A 384 15.04 -6.92 2.79
C ARG A 384 14.60 -5.95 3.90
N SER A 385 15.45 -5.81 4.90
CA SER A 385 15.20 -4.92 6.02
C SER A 385 16.51 -4.36 6.56
N ASP A 386 16.49 -3.11 7.01
CA ASP A 386 17.65 -2.41 7.55
C ASP A 386 17.28 -1.80 8.92
N PRO A 387 18.22 -1.57 9.85
CA PRO A 387 17.91 -0.91 11.12
C PRO A 387 17.34 0.48 10.87
N LYS A 388 16.28 0.83 11.59
CA LYS A 388 15.60 2.13 11.43
C LYS A 388 16.47 3.33 11.84
N SER A 389 17.47 3.09 12.68
CA SER A 389 18.40 4.10 13.20
C SER A 389 19.71 3.46 13.63
N GLY A 390 20.73 4.28 13.83
CA GLY A 390 22.03 3.88 14.37
C GLY A 390 23.16 4.70 13.77
N VAL A 391 24.38 4.39 14.19
CA VAL A 391 25.62 4.95 13.63
C VAL A 391 26.47 3.79 13.13
N LEU A 392 26.96 3.90 11.90
CA LEU A 392 27.91 2.97 11.32
C LEU A 392 29.33 3.45 11.61
N ASP A 393 29.92 2.89 12.66
CA ASP A 393 31.32 3.08 13.03
C ASP A 393 31.94 1.75 13.50
N THR A 394 33.24 1.76 13.79
CA THR A 394 33.96 0.55 14.26
C THR A 394 33.44 -0.07 15.58
N SER A 395 32.54 0.60 16.30
CA SER A 395 31.86 0.06 17.50
C SER A 395 30.49 -0.58 17.19
N SER A 396 29.97 -0.35 15.98
CA SER A 396 28.71 -0.91 15.51
C SER A 396 28.75 -2.44 15.49
N ARG A 397 27.65 -3.08 15.89
CA ARG A 397 27.50 -4.54 15.80
C ARG A 397 27.49 -5.06 14.36
N PHE A 398 27.35 -4.17 13.38
CA PHE A 398 27.37 -4.49 11.95
C PHE A 398 28.78 -4.41 11.36
N TYR A 399 29.77 -3.93 12.11
CA TYR A 399 31.13 -3.77 11.61
C TYR A 399 31.81 -5.12 11.37
N LEU A 400 32.18 -5.38 10.11
CA LEU A 400 32.84 -6.63 9.67
C LEU A 400 34.36 -6.48 9.53
N GLY A 401 34.87 -5.24 9.56
CA GLY A 401 36.29 -4.93 9.41
C GLY A 401 36.56 -3.87 8.34
N THR A 402 37.83 -3.69 8.00
CA THR A 402 38.28 -2.80 6.93
C THR A 402 39.00 -3.62 5.86
N SER A 403 38.64 -3.43 4.59
CA SER A 403 39.34 -4.01 3.44
C SER A 403 39.62 -2.92 2.41
N GLY A 404 40.86 -2.81 1.94
CA GLY A 404 41.23 -1.80 0.93
C GLY A 404 41.03 -0.34 1.37
N GLY A 405 40.90 -0.07 2.67
CA GLY A 405 40.58 1.25 3.22
C GLY A 405 39.08 1.57 3.32
N VAL A 406 38.21 0.61 2.97
CA VAL A 406 36.76 0.72 3.10
C VAL A 406 36.30 -0.04 4.35
N GLU A 407 35.55 0.62 5.23
CA GLU A 407 34.87 -0.01 6.36
C GLU A 407 33.64 -0.75 5.87
N MET A 408 33.49 -2.01 6.28
CA MET A 408 32.45 -2.91 5.80
C MET A 408 31.41 -3.11 6.90
N TYR A 409 30.16 -2.81 6.58
CA TYR A 409 29.02 -2.99 7.47
C TYR A 409 28.05 -3.99 6.87
N GLY A 410 27.77 -5.07 7.60
CA GLY A 410 26.86 -6.10 7.12
C GLY A 410 26.15 -6.87 8.23
N ASN A 411 25.08 -7.57 7.87
CA ASN A 411 24.26 -8.32 8.81
C ASN A 411 23.88 -9.70 8.26
N GLY A 412 23.85 -10.69 9.15
CA GLY A 412 23.45 -12.05 8.81
C GLY A 412 24.50 -12.84 8.01
N PRO A 413 24.17 -14.08 7.61
CA PRO A 413 25.15 -15.02 7.04
C PRO A 413 25.75 -14.58 5.69
N GLN A 414 25.01 -13.82 4.89
CA GLN A 414 25.46 -13.31 3.59
C GLN A 414 26.11 -11.92 3.71
N GLY A 415 26.18 -11.37 4.93
CA GLY A 415 26.77 -10.06 5.20
C GLY A 415 26.01 -8.92 4.53
N ASP A 416 24.69 -9.02 4.42
CA ASP A 416 23.82 -8.02 3.79
C ASP A 416 24.22 -6.61 4.19
N VAL A 417 24.47 -5.77 3.19
CA VAL A 417 24.91 -4.39 3.41
C VAL A 417 23.89 -3.63 4.26
N ILE A 418 24.42 -2.90 5.23
CA ILE A 418 23.66 -2.02 6.13
C ILE A 418 23.95 -0.58 5.75
N ARG A 419 22.91 0.21 5.45
CA ARG A 419 23.04 1.63 5.10
C ARG A 419 22.45 2.55 6.17
N ILE A 420 21.36 2.15 6.82
CA ILE A 420 20.51 2.94 7.73
C ILE A 420 19.85 4.12 7.03
N ASP A 421 20.60 4.88 6.25
CA ASP A 421 20.12 6.00 5.46
C ASP A 421 19.70 5.52 4.06
N ASN A 422 18.43 5.14 3.94
CA ASN A 422 17.82 4.70 2.68
C ASN A 422 16.97 5.82 2.08
N TYR A 423 16.68 5.73 0.79
CA TYR A 423 15.96 6.76 0.04
C TYR A 423 14.45 6.61 0.23
N ALA A 424 13.68 7.62 -0.16
CA ALA A 424 12.22 7.58 -0.11
C ALA A 424 11.61 8.06 -1.44
N ARG A 425 10.41 7.56 -1.74
CA ARG A 425 9.57 8.03 -2.84
C ARG A 425 8.16 8.23 -2.30
N LEU A 426 7.52 9.32 -2.70
CA LEU A 426 6.17 9.62 -2.27
C LEU A 426 5.18 8.82 -3.12
N VAL A 427 4.15 8.30 -2.46
CA VAL A 427 2.96 7.74 -3.10
C VAL A 427 1.73 8.40 -2.50
N ARG A 428 0.65 8.44 -3.26
CA ARG A 428 -0.72 8.72 -2.81
C ARG A 428 -1.68 7.87 -3.62
N THR A 429 -2.89 7.70 -3.13
CA THR A 429 -3.96 7.12 -3.94
C THR A 429 -4.55 8.21 -4.83
N VAL A 430 -4.78 7.91 -6.10
CA VAL A 430 -5.59 8.79 -6.95
C VAL A 430 -7.01 8.68 -6.46
N VAL A 431 -7.42 9.69 -5.69
CA VAL A 431 -8.84 9.85 -5.37
C VAL A 431 -9.55 10.23 -6.67
N PRO A 432 -10.65 9.55 -7.02
CA PRO A 432 -11.45 9.92 -8.17
C PRO A 432 -11.86 11.39 -8.11
N ASN A 433 -11.95 12.05 -9.26
CA ASN A 433 -12.47 13.41 -9.31
C ASN A 433 -13.94 13.39 -8.84
N PRO A 434 -14.28 13.98 -7.68
CA PRO A 434 -15.66 13.98 -7.19
C PRO A 434 -16.59 14.76 -8.12
N CYS A 435 -16.05 15.68 -8.93
CA CYS A 435 -16.81 16.59 -9.80
C CYS A 435 -17.05 16.02 -11.20
N GLY A 436 -16.67 14.75 -11.42
CA GLY A 436 -16.83 14.06 -12.69
C GLY A 436 -17.83 12.91 -12.65
N LEU A 437 -18.45 12.65 -11.50
CA LEU A 437 -19.36 11.52 -11.31
C LEU A 437 -20.62 11.67 -12.16
N GLY A 438 -21.12 12.91 -12.30
CA GLY A 438 -22.29 13.25 -13.12
C GLY A 438 -22.00 13.28 -14.63
N GLY A 439 -20.75 13.04 -15.04
CA GLY A 439 -20.34 13.08 -16.46
C GLY A 439 -20.01 14.48 -16.98
N ASP A 440 -19.90 15.48 -16.11
CA ASP A 440 -19.35 16.79 -16.43
C ASP A 440 -18.06 17.09 -15.63
N ALA A 441 -17.72 18.36 -15.43
CA ALA A 441 -16.50 18.76 -14.72
C ALA A 441 -16.80 19.64 -13.50
N GLY A 442 -18.07 19.91 -13.20
CA GLY A 442 -18.51 20.80 -12.15
C GLY A 442 -19.02 20.01 -10.96
N CYS A 443 -18.48 20.31 -9.77
CA CYS A 443 -18.90 19.62 -8.55
C CYS A 443 -20.29 20.10 -8.16
N SER A 444 -21.29 19.28 -8.46
CA SER A 444 -22.70 19.65 -8.40
C SER A 444 -23.57 18.50 -7.89
N ARG A 445 -24.89 18.70 -7.81
CA ARG A 445 -25.81 17.64 -7.39
C ARG A 445 -25.88 16.49 -8.39
N ASP A 446 -25.55 16.72 -9.65
CA ASP A 446 -25.53 15.68 -10.67
C ASP A 446 -24.50 14.57 -10.31
N ASP A 447 -23.43 14.94 -9.61
CA ASP A 447 -22.46 13.98 -9.08
C ASP A 447 -23.02 13.14 -7.91
N LEU A 448 -23.77 13.78 -7.00
CA LEU A 448 -24.44 13.11 -5.88
C LEU A 448 -25.51 12.15 -6.38
N ASP A 449 -26.26 12.53 -7.42
CA ASP A 449 -27.26 11.68 -8.06
C ASP A 449 -26.60 10.43 -8.68
N ALA A 450 -25.44 10.61 -9.32
CA ALA A 450 -24.66 9.50 -9.86
C ALA A 450 -24.12 8.58 -8.76
N LEU A 451 -23.63 9.13 -7.64
CA LEU A 451 -23.21 8.36 -6.46
C LEU A 451 -24.39 7.55 -5.88
N TYR A 452 -25.57 8.18 -5.73
CA TYR A 452 -26.78 7.54 -5.20
C TYR A 452 -27.29 6.39 -6.08
N ALA A 453 -27.03 6.43 -7.38
CA ALA A 453 -27.41 5.36 -8.30
C ALA A 453 -26.67 4.03 -8.03
N VAL A 454 -25.51 4.07 -7.38
CA VAL A 454 -24.64 2.90 -7.10
C VAL A 454 -24.47 2.60 -5.60
N PHE A 455 -25.10 3.41 -4.74
CA PHE A 455 -25.09 3.26 -3.28
C PHE A 455 -25.56 1.88 -2.80
N GLY A 456 -24.87 1.30 -1.83
CA GLY A 456 -25.23 0.02 -1.22
C GLY A 456 -25.11 -1.19 -2.15
N THR A 457 -24.49 -1.04 -3.32
CA THR A 457 -24.16 -2.16 -4.19
C THR A 457 -22.87 -2.82 -3.73
N SER A 458 -22.90 -4.15 -3.50
CA SER A 458 -21.69 -4.93 -3.28
C SER A 458 -21.01 -5.17 -4.62
N VAL A 459 -19.92 -4.46 -4.89
CA VAL A 459 -19.21 -4.48 -6.17
C VAL A 459 -18.16 -5.60 -6.14
N PRO A 460 -18.16 -6.60 -7.05
CA PRO A 460 -16.90 -7.20 -7.49
C PRO A 460 -16.24 -6.20 -8.45
N PRO A 461 -14.90 -6.10 -8.47
CA PRO A 461 -14.19 -4.85 -8.64
C PRO A 461 -14.61 -4.10 -9.90
N THR A 462 -14.47 -2.77 -9.85
CA THR A 462 -14.57 -1.77 -10.93
C THR A 462 -15.88 -0.99 -11.01
N ASP A 463 -16.03 0.00 -10.12
CA ASP A 463 -15.88 1.37 -10.63
C ASP A 463 -15.22 2.24 -9.55
N ALA A 464 -13.88 2.29 -9.59
CA ALA A 464 -13.10 3.11 -8.66
C ALA A 464 -13.56 4.57 -8.67
N LEU A 465 -14.27 5.03 -9.72
CA LEU A 465 -14.83 6.36 -9.81
C LEU A 465 -15.73 6.74 -8.62
N PHE A 466 -16.52 5.80 -8.08
CA PHE A 466 -17.51 6.06 -7.03
C PHE A 466 -17.07 5.65 -5.63
N ASP A 467 -15.98 4.89 -5.51
CA ASP A 467 -15.34 4.52 -4.24
C ASP A 467 -14.29 5.58 -3.89
N LEU A 468 -14.77 6.67 -3.29
CA LEU A 468 -13.98 7.87 -2.99
C LEU A 468 -13.07 7.68 -1.78
N ASN A 469 -13.40 6.74 -0.89
CA ASN A 469 -12.60 6.44 0.30
C ASN A 469 -11.69 5.20 0.13
N SER A 470 -11.79 4.49 -0.99
CA SER A 470 -11.00 3.30 -1.36
C SER A 470 -11.17 2.10 -0.41
N ASP A 471 -12.37 1.89 0.15
CA ASP A 471 -12.67 0.74 1.01
C ASP A 471 -13.39 -0.43 0.29
N ASN A 472 -13.62 -0.30 -1.02
CA ASN A 472 -14.36 -1.21 -1.90
C ASN A 472 -15.86 -1.34 -1.58
N VAL A 473 -16.45 -0.39 -0.85
CA VAL A 473 -17.89 -0.35 -0.55
C VAL A 473 -18.44 1.05 -0.82
N ILE A 474 -19.39 1.17 -1.75
CA ILE A 474 -20.00 2.47 -2.03
C ILE A 474 -21.11 2.75 -1.01
N ASP A 475 -20.82 3.58 -0.02
CA ASP A 475 -21.73 3.89 1.08
C ASP A 475 -21.65 5.34 1.61
N THR A 476 -22.21 5.57 2.81
CA THR A 476 -22.27 6.89 3.43
C THR A 476 -20.90 7.52 3.69
N ALA A 477 -19.84 6.70 3.73
CA ALA A 477 -18.47 7.15 3.83
C ALA A 477 -18.03 7.86 2.53
N ASP A 478 -18.37 7.32 1.35
CA ASP A 478 -18.12 7.99 0.07
C ASP A 478 -18.90 9.29 -0.07
N LEU A 479 -20.15 9.32 0.38
CA LEU A 479 -20.91 10.58 0.42
C LEU A 479 -20.21 11.62 1.30
N THR A 480 -19.66 11.19 2.44
CA THR A 480 -18.93 12.10 3.34
C THR A 480 -17.67 12.62 2.67
N GLU A 481 -16.96 11.75 1.95
CA GLU A 481 -15.76 12.09 1.21
C GLU A 481 -16.08 13.04 0.04
N TRP A 482 -17.14 12.78 -0.72
CA TRP A 482 -17.62 13.65 -1.80
C TRP A 482 -17.88 15.07 -1.30
N LEU A 483 -18.63 15.23 -0.19
CA LEU A 483 -18.95 16.55 0.39
C LEU A 483 -17.70 17.34 0.79
N SER A 484 -16.61 16.65 1.14
CA SER A 484 -15.31 17.25 1.48
C SER A 484 -14.53 17.65 0.23
N LEU A 485 -14.37 16.70 -0.71
CA LEU A 485 -13.57 16.90 -1.92
C LEU A 485 -14.23 17.93 -2.86
N ALA A 486 -15.53 17.80 -3.12
CA ALA A 486 -16.27 18.74 -3.98
C ALA A 486 -16.22 20.18 -3.44
N ALA A 487 -16.29 20.35 -2.12
CA ALA A 487 -16.17 21.67 -1.51
C ALA A 487 -14.77 22.26 -1.73
N THR A 488 -13.73 21.43 -1.59
CA THR A 488 -12.34 21.83 -1.83
C THR A 488 -12.12 22.25 -3.29
N GLU A 489 -12.63 21.47 -4.24
CA GLU A 489 -12.58 21.77 -5.68
C GLU A 489 -13.34 23.06 -6.03
N ASN A 490 -14.49 23.32 -5.38
CA ASN A 490 -15.20 24.60 -5.49
C ASN A 490 -14.53 25.76 -4.70
N GLY A 491 -13.33 25.55 -4.17
CA GLY A 491 -12.52 26.58 -3.52
C GLY A 491 -12.97 26.93 -2.10
N HIS A 492 -13.64 26.00 -1.41
CA HIS A 492 -14.10 26.18 -0.04
C HIS A 492 -13.11 25.59 0.97
N GLY A 493 -13.01 26.23 2.14
CA GLY A 493 -12.12 25.78 3.23
C GLY A 493 -12.76 24.80 4.21
N SER A 494 -13.96 24.30 3.92
CA SER A 494 -14.67 23.30 4.73
C SER A 494 -15.66 22.53 3.86
N PRO A 495 -16.02 21.28 4.22
CA PRO A 495 -16.99 20.46 3.48
C PRO A 495 -18.37 21.13 3.34
N TYR A 496 -19.13 20.67 2.35
CA TYR A 496 -20.59 20.86 2.31
C TYR A 496 -21.25 20.17 3.51
N LEU A 497 -22.43 20.66 3.90
CA LEU A 497 -23.11 20.20 5.12
C LEU A 497 -24.20 19.19 4.78
N ARG A 498 -24.33 18.12 5.56
CA ARG A 498 -25.56 17.31 5.51
C ARG A 498 -26.72 18.19 5.92
N GLY A 499 -27.79 18.16 5.14
CA GLY A 499 -28.88 19.11 5.29
C GLY A 499 -28.92 20.19 4.22
N ASP A 500 -27.84 20.45 3.50
CA ASP A 500 -27.73 21.53 2.49
C ASP A 500 -28.22 21.01 1.14
N THR A 501 -29.54 21.01 0.92
CA THR A 501 -30.17 20.46 -0.30
C THR A 501 -29.74 21.19 -1.56
N ASP A 502 -29.28 22.44 -1.43
CA ASP A 502 -28.91 23.26 -2.57
C ASP A 502 -27.42 23.50 -2.82
N LEU A 503 -26.58 23.01 -1.90
CA LEU A 503 -25.12 23.11 -1.88
C LEU A 503 -24.63 24.57 -1.82
N ASP A 504 -25.40 25.46 -1.17
CA ASP A 504 -25.05 26.87 -1.01
C ASP A 504 -24.22 27.18 0.26
N ARG A 505 -23.97 26.15 1.06
CA ARG A 505 -23.19 26.11 2.31
C ARG A 505 -23.90 26.61 3.56
N ASP A 506 -25.19 26.90 3.50
CA ASP A 506 -25.99 26.96 4.70
C ASP A 506 -27.06 25.86 4.71
N VAL A 507 -27.70 25.73 5.87
CA VAL A 507 -28.75 24.73 6.07
C VAL A 507 -29.90 25.50 6.67
N ASP A 508 -30.82 25.93 5.83
CA ASP A 508 -31.84 26.92 6.15
C ASP A 508 -33.27 26.42 5.89
N LEU A 509 -34.23 27.34 5.95
CA LEU A 509 -35.64 26.98 5.78
C LEU A 509 -35.95 26.40 4.39
N THR A 510 -35.17 26.74 3.38
CA THR A 510 -35.27 26.19 2.02
C THR A 510 -35.02 24.69 2.06
N ASP A 511 -33.94 24.26 2.70
CA ASP A 511 -33.58 22.86 2.84
C ASP A 511 -34.58 22.07 3.66
N TYR A 512 -34.99 22.65 4.79
CA TYR A 512 -36.00 22.03 5.63
C TYR A 512 -37.31 21.84 4.87
N ASN A 513 -37.71 22.81 4.03
CA ASN A 513 -38.92 22.68 3.24
C ASN A 513 -38.79 21.62 2.15
N ALA A 514 -37.62 21.45 1.54
CA ALA A 514 -37.36 20.38 0.58
C ALA A 514 -37.53 19.01 1.25
N LEU A 515 -36.85 18.76 2.37
CA LEU A 515 -37.00 17.54 3.16
C LEU A 515 -38.47 17.33 3.60
N ALA A 516 -39.11 18.35 4.19
CA ALA A 516 -40.45 18.23 4.74
C ALA A 516 -41.51 17.97 3.66
N THR A 517 -41.33 18.51 2.45
CA THR A 517 -42.25 18.31 1.33
C THR A 517 -42.15 16.89 0.78
N ASN A 518 -40.95 16.30 0.83
CA ASN A 518 -40.66 14.98 0.29
C ASN A 518 -40.66 13.87 1.35
N PHE A 519 -40.94 14.19 2.62
CA PHE A 519 -40.95 13.24 3.73
C PHE A 519 -41.79 12.00 3.43
N ASN A 520 -41.11 10.88 3.20
CA ASN A 520 -41.68 9.61 2.80
C ASN A 520 -40.86 8.46 3.40
N PRO A 521 -41.09 8.15 4.68
CA PRO A 521 -40.30 7.16 5.42
C PRO A 521 -40.49 5.71 4.95
N SER A 522 -41.36 5.50 3.95
CA SER A 522 -41.58 4.19 3.35
C SER A 522 -40.88 4.01 2.01
N GLY A 523 -40.27 5.08 1.46
CA GLY A 523 -39.64 5.08 0.14
C GLY A 523 -40.61 4.85 -1.03
N THR A 524 -41.93 4.78 -0.79
CA THR A 524 -42.93 4.29 -1.76
C THR A 524 -43.02 5.13 -3.05
N TYR A 525 -42.58 6.39 -3.02
CA TYR A 525 -42.64 7.31 -4.16
C TYR A 525 -41.25 7.71 -4.68
N GLY A 526 -40.19 7.03 -4.21
CA GLY A 526 -38.81 7.29 -4.61
C GLY A 526 -38.45 6.74 -6.00
N PRO A 527 -37.18 6.86 -6.41
CA PRO A 527 -36.04 7.26 -5.57
C PRO A 527 -36.03 8.75 -5.25
N TYR A 528 -35.74 9.09 -4.00
CA TYR A 528 -35.47 10.46 -3.58
C TYR A 528 -33.97 10.73 -3.60
N LEU A 529 -33.60 11.93 -4.00
CA LEU A 529 -32.22 12.35 -4.20
C LEU A 529 -31.81 13.41 -3.16
N TRP A 530 -30.56 13.87 -3.21
CA TRP A 530 -30.03 14.86 -2.29
C TRP A 530 -30.92 16.12 -2.18
N GLN A 531 -31.34 16.64 -3.34
CA GLN A 531 -32.20 17.82 -3.44
C GLN A 531 -33.60 17.63 -2.84
N ASP A 532 -34.03 16.39 -2.66
CA ASP A 532 -35.31 16.07 -2.03
C ASP A 532 -35.20 15.98 -0.50
N GLY A 533 -33.98 16.06 0.04
CA GLY A 533 -33.70 15.90 1.46
C GLY A 533 -33.34 14.49 1.88
N ASN A 534 -32.94 13.61 0.95
CA ASN A 534 -32.30 12.32 1.27
C ASN A 534 -30.80 12.59 1.48
N PHE A 535 -30.37 12.66 2.75
CA PHE A 535 -29.02 13.03 3.14
C PHE A 535 -28.15 11.83 3.53
N ASP A 536 -28.67 10.61 3.51
CA ASP A 536 -27.91 9.38 3.77
C ASP A 536 -27.87 8.39 2.59
N GLY A 537 -28.57 8.68 1.49
CA GLY A 537 -28.48 7.94 0.23
C GLY A 537 -29.31 6.65 0.21
N ASP A 538 -30.15 6.39 1.22
CA ASP A 538 -30.90 5.13 1.32
C ASP A 538 -32.14 5.04 0.40
N GLY A 539 -32.42 6.13 -0.32
CA GLY A 539 -33.46 6.24 -1.35
C GLY A 539 -34.81 6.69 -0.82
N ASN A 540 -34.93 6.99 0.48
CA ASN A 540 -36.13 7.57 1.08
C ASN A 540 -35.82 8.90 1.79
N VAL A 541 -36.86 9.55 2.33
CA VAL A 541 -36.72 10.78 3.12
C VAL A 541 -37.43 10.54 4.45
N ASP A 542 -36.67 10.39 5.52
CA ASP A 542 -37.20 9.99 6.82
C ASP A 542 -36.59 10.75 8.01
N LEU A 543 -36.70 10.16 9.20
CA LEU A 543 -36.22 10.80 10.42
C LEU A 543 -34.68 10.79 10.52
N SER A 544 -34.00 9.84 9.88
CA SER A 544 -32.54 9.80 9.72
C SER A 544 -32.04 11.06 9.02
N ASP A 545 -32.68 11.43 7.90
CA ASP A 545 -32.36 12.64 7.15
C ASP A 545 -32.61 13.90 7.97
N TYR A 546 -33.76 13.96 8.63
CA TYR A 546 -34.08 15.08 9.50
C TYR A 546 -33.03 15.24 10.59
N ASN A 547 -32.61 14.15 11.23
CA ASN A 547 -31.57 14.18 12.25
C ASN A 547 -30.22 14.65 11.66
N SER A 548 -29.87 14.20 10.46
CA SER A 548 -28.67 14.62 9.74
C SER A 548 -28.64 16.13 9.51
N MET A 549 -29.77 16.71 9.06
CA MET A 549 -29.93 18.15 8.85
C MET A 549 -29.87 18.96 10.16
N THR A 550 -30.50 18.47 11.23
CA THR A 550 -30.70 19.28 12.46
C THR A 550 -29.42 19.75 13.12
N SER A 551 -28.31 19.02 12.96
CA SER A 551 -27.01 19.39 13.51
C SER A 551 -26.41 20.64 12.86
N ASN A 552 -26.82 20.92 11.61
CA ASN A 552 -26.31 22.01 10.79
C ASN A 552 -27.32 23.14 10.60
N PHE A 553 -28.61 22.90 10.88
CA PHE A 553 -29.72 23.82 10.62
C PHE A 553 -29.58 25.18 11.34
N LYS A 554 -29.51 26.25 10.55
CA LYS A 554 -29.36 27.65 10.96
C LYS A 554 -30.30 28.54 10.15
N PRO A 555 -31.60 28.64 10.52
CA PRO A 555 -32.64 29.31 9.73
C PRO A 555 -32.50 30.84 9.61
N LEU A 556 -31.43 31.44 10.16
CA LEU A 556 -31.10 32.87 10.06
C LEU A 556 -29.79 33.12 9.30
N GLY A 557 -29.20 32.07 8.69
CA GLY A 557 -27.94 32.11 7.95
C GLY A 557 -26.69 32.34 8.81
N TYR A 558 -25.50 32.22 8.20
CA TYR A 558 -24.23 32.71 8.76
C TYR A 558 -24.15 34.24 8.67
N GLY A 559 -25.05 34.93 9.37
CA GLY A 559 -25.04 36.39 9.45
C GLY A 559 -23.67 36.91 9.89
N ALA A 560 -23.13 37.86 9.11
CA ALA A 560 -21.84 38.51 9.33
C ALA A 560 -21.56 38.78 10.81
N ALA A 561 -20.30 38.57 11.22
CA ALA A 561 -19.81 38.84 12.57
C ALA A 561 -20.40 40.16 13.09
N PRO A 562 -20.94 40.18 14.33
CA PRO A 562 -21.61 41.36 14.84
C PRO A 562 -20.66 42.55 14.77
N VAL A 563 -21.03 43.54 13.96
CA VAL A 563 -20.38 44.86 13.98
C VAL A 563 -20.49 45.33 15.44
N PRO A 564 -19.37 45.56 16.15
CA PRO A 564 -19.44 45.99 17.53
C PRO A 564 -20.29 47.26 17.59
N GLU A 565 -21.36 47.25 18.39
CA GLU A 565 -22.14 48.46 18.58
C GLU A 565 -21.20 49.57 19.06
N PRO A 566 -21.26 50.78 18.48
CA PRO A 566 -20.48 51.88 18.99
C PRO A 566 -20.84 52.05 20.46
N SER A 567 -19.84 51.85 21.33
CA SER A 567 -20.01 51.96 22.78
C SER A 567 -20.86 53.21 23.08
N SER A 568 -21.84 53.04 23.96
CA SER A 568 -22.81 54.06 24.40
C SER A 568 -22.18 55.39 24.86
N ILE A 569 -20.85 55.43 25.02
CA ILE A 569 -20.01 56.62 25.16
C ILE A 569 -20.11 57.59 23.97
N VAL A 570 -20.22 57.12 22.71
CA VAL A 570 -20.23 58.01 21.53
C VAL A 570 -21.55 58.78 21.41
N LEU A 571 -22.67 58.16 21.76
CA LEU A 571 -24.00 58.81 21.78
C LEU A 571 -24.15 59.80 22.95
N VAL A 572 -23.51 59.53 24.10
CA VAL A 572 -23.50 60.47 25.24
C VAL A 572 -22.65 61.72 24.95
N ILE A 573 -21.52 61.57 24.26
CA ILE A 573 -20.67 62.71 23.88
C ILE A 573 -21.34 63.59 22.80
N ALA A 574 -22.02 62.98 21.83
CA ALA A 574 -22.80 63.73 20.82
C ALA A 574 -24.01 64.47 21.43
N GLY A 575 -24.69 63.87 22.42
CA GLY A 575 -25.80 64.51 23.14
C GLY A 575 -25.36 65.67 24.05
N LEU A 576 -24.19 65.58 24.69
CA LEU A 576 -23.66 66.64 25.57
C LEU A 576 -23.12 67.85 24.78
N LEU A 577 -22.59 67.65 23.58
CA LEU A 577 -22.12 68.74 22.72
C LEU A 577 -23.28 69.54 22.08
N ALA A 578 -24.43 68.90 21.85
CA ALA A 578 -25.64 69.59 21.37
C ALA A 578 -26.32 70.44 22.48
N ALA A 579 -26.22 70.03 23.75
CA ALA A 579 -26.80 70.76 24.88
C ALA A 579 -25.99 72.01 25.30
N ALA A 580 -24.68 72.06 25.02
CA ALA A 580 -23.82 73.19 25.36
C ALA A 580 -23.94 74.39 24.39
N GLY A 581 -24.59 74.23 23.24
CA GLY A 581 -24.74 75.27 22.21
C GLY A 581 -25.90 76.26 22.42
N CYS A 582 -26.84 76.00 23.35
CA CYS A 582 -28.08 76.76 23.47
C CYS A 582 -28.13 77.82 24.60
N TRP A 583 -27.01 78.12 25.28
CA TRP A 583 -26.97 79.16 26.32
C TRP A 583 -25.95 80.26 25.98
N ARG A 584 -26.27 81.08 24.97
CA ARG A 584 -25.75 82.45 24.85
C ARG A 584 -26.80 83.33 24.16
N HIS A 585 -27.59 84.05 24.94
CA HIS A 585 -28.10 85.39 24.64
C HIS A 585 -28.37 86.15 25.93
#